data_AF-A0A2K9C155-F1
#
_entry.id   AF-A0A2K9C155-F1
#
_cell.length_a   1.000
_cell.length_b   1.000
_cell.length_c   1.000
_cell.angle_alpha   90.00
_cell.angle_beta   90.00
_cell.angle_gamma   90.00
#
_symmetry.space_group_name_H-M   'P 1'
#
loop_
_entity.id
_entity.type
_entity.pdbx_description
1 polymer ?
#
loop_
_entity_poly.entity_id
_entity_poly.type
_entity_poly.pdbx_seq_one_letter_code
_entity_poly.pdbx_strand_id
1 'polypeptide(L)'
;MDQPGRQIKSGEKRWALKHFRPGASFAPLKQVDRMHDARRQSGGMTGKVLGSFMGKGFFRRKGGILLGVDINDTAIRLVELSRSSSGYAIQGYATQALPAHAVADGTVLDLEGVAGALHAALSRLGTSARGAAVAVAGPSVITRLVEMEAGLSDDEMTWMIQMEADQYIPYPLDEVAIDFQVQGPSTQAPARVQVLLAACLKAQVEAREAVLALAGLVPKVVDVEAFALARACGQDFASFTPGHRVDGAQWAVDAHGMGIACGLALRSFA
;
A
#
# COMPACT_ATOMS: atom_id res chain seq x y z
N MET A 1 26.59 4.13 38.58
CA MET A 1 26.39 5.31 37.71
C MET A 1 25.81 4.73 36.43
N ASP A 2 24.50 4.54 36.43
CA ASP A 2 23.76 3.70 35.51
C ASP A 2 22.84 4.63 34.71
N GLN A 3 23.10 4.79 33.41
CA GLN A 3 22.22 5.57 32.55
C GLN A 3 21.07 4.66 32.10
N PRO A 4 19.80 5.04 32.31
CA PRO A 4 18.68 4.20 31.94
C PRO A 4 18.65 4.08 30.41
N GLY A 5 18.74 2.83 29.94
CA GLY A 5 18.70 2.47 28.53
C GLY A 5 17.54 3.16 27.83
N ARG A 6 17.86 3.95 26.81
CA ARG A 6 16.91 4.58 25.90
C ARG A 6 16.21 3.43 25.17
N GLN A 7 15.07 3.03 25.71
CA GLN A 7 14.26 1.94 25.20
C GLN A 7 13.95 2.25 23.74
N ILE A 8 14.60 1.53 22.82
CA ILE A 8 14.30 1.61 21.39
C ILE A 8 12.85 1.18 21.29
N LYS A 9 11.95 2.16 21.09
CA LYS A 9 10.61 1.84 20.64
C LYS A 9 10.83 1.22 19.27
N SER A 10 10.80 -0.12 19.23
CA SER A 10 10.47 -0.89 18.03
C SER A 10 9.14 -0.35 17.54
N GLY A 11 9.20 0.73 16.77
CA GLY A 11 8.06 1.28 16.11
C GLY A 11 7.64 0.25 15.09
N GLU A 12 6.37 -0.14 15.12
CA GLU A 12 5.66 -0.81 14.03
C GLU A 12 5.76 0.03 12.74
N LYS A 13 6.96 0.18 12.18
CA LYS A 13 7.16 0.77 10.87
C LYS A 13 6.70 -0.26 9.87
N ARG A 14 5.46 -0.05 9.46
CA ARG A 14 4.78 -0.77 8.41
C ARG A 14 5.52 -0.45 7.12
N TRP A 15 6.25 -1.44 6.60
CA TRP A 15 6.85 -1.42 5.26
C TRP A 15 5.88 -0.78 4.26
N ALA A 16 6.31 0.21 3.51
CA ALA A 16 5.60 0.70 2.34
C ALA A 16 6.59 1.66 1.75
N LEU A 17 7.01 1.46 0.49
CA LEU A 17 7.84 2.42 -0.22
C LEU A 17 7.13 3.78 -0.12
N LYS A 18 7.49 4.59 0.88
CA LYS A 18 6.79 5.81 1.22
C LYS A 18 7.60 6.96 0.68
N HIS A 19 7.05 7.53 -0.38
CA HIS A 19 7.12 8.92 -0.80
C HIS A 19 8.40 9.70 -0.48
N PHE A 20 9.21 9.87 -1.52
CA PHE A 20 9.69 11.19 -1.92
C PHE A 20 8.53 12.20 -1.92
N ARG A 21 8.68 13.33 -1.22
CA ARG A 21 7.80 14.51 -1.36
C ARG A 21 8.51 15.56 -2.24
N PRO A 22 8.12 15.78 -3.50
CA PRO A 22 8.38 17.05 -4.14
C PRO A 22 7.25 18.02 -3.72
N GLY A 23 7.60 19.15 -3.12
CA GLY A 23 6.64 20.21 -2.89
C GLY A 23 6.06 20.72 -4.21
N ALA A 24 4.82 20.34 -4.54
CA ALA A 24 4.02 21.00 -5.54
C ALA A 24 2.54 20.87 -5.19
N SER A 25 1.92 22.04 -4.98
CA SER A 25 0.48 22.24 -4.86
C SER A 25 -0.23 21.64 -6.07
N PHE A 26 -0.99 20.55 -5.88
CA PHE A 26 -2.07 20.22 -6.79
C PHE A 26 -3.28 21.10 -6.44
N ALA A 27 -3.47 22.16 -7.21
CA ALA A 27 -4.71 22.93 -7.19
C ALA A 27 -5.88 22.02 -7.60
N PRO A 28 -7.03 22.06 -6.90
CA PRO A 28 -8.17 21.26 -7.30
C PRO A 28 -8.81 21.83 -8.55
N LEU A 29 -8.88 21.02 -9.61
CA LEU A 29 -9.83 21.22 -10.72
C LEU A 29 -11.27 21.06 -10.17
N LYS A 30 -11.84 22.17 -9.72
CA LYS A 30 -13.28 22.45 -9.75
C LYS A 30 -13.52 23.31 -11.00
N GLN A 31 -14.58 23.22 -11.78
CA GLN A 31 -15.82 22.46 -11.78
C GLN A 31 -16.59 23.08 -12.96
N VAL A 32 -17.10 22.32 -13.92
CA VAL A 32 -18.29 22.76 -14.66
C VAL A 32 -19.13 21.54 -15.00
N ASP A 33 -19.92 21.11 -14.03
CA ASP A 33 -21.27 20.67 -14.36
C ASP A 33 -22.19 21.04 -13.20
N ARG A 34 -23.00 22.08 -13.44
CA ARG A 34 -24.29 22.35 -12.80
C ARG A 34 -24.88 23.62 -13.41
N MET A 35 -25.90 23.43 -14.23
CA MET A 35 -26.94 24.43 -14.40
C MET A 35 -28.27 23.68 -14.43
N HIS A 36 -28.89 23.52 -13.25
CA HIS A 36 -30.33 23.57 -13.10
C HIS A 36 -30.67 23.99 -11.66
N ASP A 37 -31.54 25.00 -11.63
CA ASP A 37 -32.45 25.40 -10.56
C ASP A 37 -31.92 26.24 -9.39
N ALA A 38 -31.90 27.54 -9.65
CA ALA A 38 -32.16 28.57 -8.65
C ALA A 38 -33.68 28.78 -8.51
N ARG A 39 -34.22 28.74 -7.27
CA ARG A 39 -35.25 29.64 -6.72
C ARG A 39 -35.86 29.11 -5.41
N ARG A 40 -35.58 29.78 -4.29
CA ARG A 40 -36.53 30.66 -3.54
C ARG A 40 -36.05 30.89 -2.10
N GLN A 41 -36.21 32.15 -1.68
CA GLN A 41 -35.88 32.71 -0.38
C GLN A 41 -37.06 32.66 0.62
N SER A 42 -36.67 32.83 1.88
CA SER A 42 -37.29 33.62 2.95
C SER A 42 -38.19 32.91 3.97
N GLY A 43 -37.94 33.25 5.25
CA GLY A 43 -38.96 33.16 6.31
C GLY A 43 -38.47 32.71 7.71
N GLY A 44 -37.92 33.64 8.50
CA GLY A 44 -38.38 33.94 9.87
C GLY A 44 -38.33 32.92 11.04
N MET A 45 -37.66 33.39 12.12
CA MET A 45 -38.02 33.29 13.55
C MET A 45 -37.62 32.09 14.44
N THR A 46 -36.67 32.42 15.33
CA THR A 46 -36.65 32.22 16.80
C THR A 46 -36.91 30.84 17.41
N GLY A 47 -35.86 30.29 18.04
CA GLY A 47 -35.97 29.28 19.09
C GLY A 47 -34.63 29.09 19.81
N LYS A 48 -34.52 29.62 21.03
CA LYS A 48 -33.45 29.30 21.99
C LYS A 48 -33.39 27.79 22.18
N VAL A 49 -32.23 27.18 22.05
CA VAL A 49 -31.96 25.87 22.68
C VAL A 49 -30.62 25.96 23.42
N LEU A 50 -30.73 25.62 24.70
CA LEU A 50 -29.72 25.57 25.74
C LEU A 50 -28.51 24.73 25.31
N GLY A 51 -27.32 25.22 25.66
CA GLY A 51 -26.08 24.50 25.44
C GLY A 51 -26.03 23.16 26.19
N SER A 52 -25.44 22.17 25.53
CA SER A 52 -24.71 21.09 26.19
C SER A 52 -23.52 20.72 25.31
N PHE A 53 -22.37 21.30 25.66
CA PHE A 53 -21.06 20.81 25.24
C PHE A 53 -20.68 19.68 26.18
N MET A 54 -20.59 18.44 25.71
CA MET A 54 -19.48 17.52 26.00
C MET A 54 -19.79 16.15 25.39
N GLY A 55 -18.89 15.68 24.51
CA GLY A 55 -18.97 14.33 23.97
C GLY A 55 -18.37 14.22 22.58
N LYS A 56 -17.17 14.79 22.35
CA LYS A 56 -16.37 14.43 21.17
C LYS A 56 -16.01 12.96 21.33
N GLY A 57 -16.83 12.09 20.75
CA GLY A 57 -16.49 10.69 20.53
C GLY A 57 -15.15 10.63 19.82
N PHE A 58 -14.20 9.95 20.42
CA PHE A 58 -12.90 9.67 19.83
C PHE A 58 -13.13 8.65 18.70
N PHE A 59 -13.56 9.14 17.53
CA PHE A 59 -13.67 8.34 16.33
C PHE A 59 -12.27 7.91 15.92
N ARG A 60 -11.87 6.72 16.38
CA ARG A 60 -10.73 5.98 15.85
C ARG A 60 -10.98 5.82 14.35
N ARG A 61 -10.25 6.56 13.51
CA ARG A 61 -10.34 6.40 12.05
C ARG A 61 -10.06 4.93 11.74
N LYS A 62 -11.09 4.15 11.40
CA LYS A 62 -10.92 2.82 10.82
C LYS A 62 -10.00 3.00 9.62
N GLY A 63 -8.84 2.35 9.63
CA GLY A 63 -8.04 2.22 8.42
C GLY A 63 -8.95 1.70 7.30
N GLY A 64 -8.97 2.38 6.17
CA GLY A 64 -9.79 1.95 5.05
C GLY A 64 -9.30 0.59 4.54
N ILE A 65 -10.23 -0.28 4.16
CA ILE A 65 -9.91 -1.53 3.46
C ILE A 65 -9.15 -1.17 2.17
N LEU A 66 -8.02 -1.83 1.97
CA LEU A 66 -7.20 -1.73 0.77
C LEU A 66 -7.46 -2.95 -0.11
N LEU A 67 -7.67 -2.70 -1.40
CA LEU A 67 -7.63 -3.73 -2.42
C LEU A 67 -6.17 -4.14 -2.65
N GLY A 68 -5.85 -5.42 -2.55
CA GLY A 68 -4.56 -5.93 -2.99
C GLY A 68 -4.56 -6.10 -4.50
N VAL A 69 -3.63 -5.44 -5.18
CA VAL A 69 -3.51 -5.40 -6.64
C VAL A 69 -2.14 -5.95 -7.03
N ASP A 70 -2.11 -7.19 -7.50
CA ASP A 70 -0.92 -7.82 -8.08
C ASP A 70 -0.95 -7.62 -9.60
N ILE A 71 0.11 -7.04 -10.16
CA ILE A 71 0.28 -6.79 -11.59
C ILE A 71 1.55 -7.51 -12.02
N ASN A 72 1.40 -8.64 -12.72
CA ASN A 72 2.51 -9.39 -13.31
C ASN A 72 2.46 -9.32 -14.84
N ASP A 73 3.37 -10.01 -15.51
CA ASP A 73 3.54 -9.97 -16.96
C ASP A 73 2.33 -10.46 -17.77
N THR A 74 1.44 -11.27 -17.16
CA THR A 74 0.35 -11.95 -17.88
C THR A 74 -1.04 -11.60 -17.39
N ALA A 75 -1.16 -11.16 -16.14
CA ALA A 75 -2.45 -10.91 -15.52
C ALA A 75 -2.37 -9.91 -14.37
N ILE A 76 -3.52 -9.29 -14.11
CA ILE A 76 -3.81 -8.57 -12.88
C ILE A 76 -4.63 -9.48 -11.97
N ARG A 77 -4.25 -9.55 -10.69
CA ARG A 77 -5.00 -10.25 -9.65
C ARG A 77 -5.42 -9.28 -8.56
N LEU A 78 -6.70 -9.34 -8.20
CA LEU A 78 -7.31 -8.49 -7.19
C LEU A 78 -7.77 -9.35 -6.02
N VAL A 79 -7.53 -8.88 -4.80
CA VAL A 79 -8.07 -9.50 -3.58
C VAL A 79 -8.58 -8.40 -2.64
N GLU A 80 -9.82 -8.55 -2.18
CA GLU A 80 -10.41 -7.74 -1.11
C GLU A 80 -10.59 -8.60 0.14
N LEU A 81 -9.99 -8.17 1.25
CA LEU A 81 -10.11 -8.85 2.53
C LEU A 81 -10.95 -8.04 3.52
N SER A 82 -11.61 -8.73 4.44
CA SER A 82 -12.10 -8.15 5.69
C SER A 82 -11.50 -8.93 6.87
N ARG A 83 -11.57 -8.32 8.06
CA ARG A 83 -11.12 -8.93 9.31
C ARG A 83 -12.24 -8.89 10.34
N SER A 84 -12.49 -10.02 10.97
CA SER A 84 -13.41 -10.17 12.10
C SER A 84 -12.65 -10.74 13.32
N SER A 85 -13.37 -11.01 14.41
CA SER A 85 -12.81 -11.71 15.57
C SER A 85 -12.39 -13.16 15.26
N SER A 86 -12.94 -13.78 14.21
CA SER A 86 -12.67 -15.16 13.82
C SER A 86 -11.54 -15.31 12.79
N GLY A 87 -10.93 -14.21 12.34
CA GLY A 87 -9.85 -14.23 11.36
C GLY A 87 -10.12 -13.31 10.16
N TYR A 88 -9.58 -13.70 9.01
CA TYR A 88 -9.76 -12.99 7.74
C TYR A 88 -10.85 -13.64 6.89
N ALA A 89 -11.51 -12.83 6.07
CA ALA A 89 -12.49 -13.32 5.11
C ALA A 89 -12.24 -12.72 3.72
N ILE A 90 -12.30 -13.56 2.68
CA ILE A 90 -12.22 -13.11 1.28
C ILE A 90 -13.55 -12.47 0.90
N GLN A 91 -13.59 -11.15 0.70
CA GLN A 91 -14.80 -10.44 0.28
C GLN A 91 -15.02 -10.46 -1.24
N GLY A 92 -13.95 -10.73 -1.97
CA GLY A 92 -13.96 -10.90 -3.41
C GLY A 92 -12.53 -11.03 -3.93
N TYR A 93 -12.40 -11.67 -5.08
CA TYR A 93 -11.15 -11.72 -5.84
C TYR A 93 -11.46 -11.75 -7.34
N ALA A 94 -10.48 -11.36 -8.16
CA ALA A 94 -10.61 -11.44 -9.60
C ALA A 94 -9.25 -11.61 -10.26
N THR A 95 -9.20 -12.38 -11.33
CA THR A 95 -8.06 -12.44 -12.26
C THR A 95 -8.49 -11.85 -13.60
N GLN A 96 -7.65 -11.00 -14.18
CA GLN A 96 -7.83 -10.44 -15.52
C GLN A 96 -6.55 -10.62 -16.31
N ALA A 97 -6.63 -11.28 -17.47
CA ALA A 97 -5.50 -11.37 -18.39
C ALA A 97 -5.13 -9.97 -18.92
N LEU A 98 -3.83 -9.74 -19.06
CA LEU A 98 -3.27 -8.53 -19.65
C LEU A 98 -3.11 -8.68 -21.17
N PRO A 99 -3.14 -7.57 -21.92
CA PRO A 99 -2.68 -7.56 -23.30
C PRO A 99 -1.22 -8.04 -23.38
N ALA A 100 -0.89 -8.75 -24.47
CA ALA A 100 0.48 -9.18 -24.71
C ALA A 100 1.43 -7.97 -24.70
N HIS A 101 2.57 -8.12 -24.02
CA HIS A 101 3.61 -7.09 -23.90
C HIS A 101 3.21 -5.81 -23.16
N ALA A 102 2.03 -5.75 -22.52
CA ALA A 102 1.66 -4.61 -21.68
C ALA A 102 2.56 -4.47 -20.44
N VAL A 103 3.07 -5.60 -19.96
CA VAL A 103 4.08 -5.71 -18.91
C VAL A 103 5.15 -6.69 -19.37
N ALA A 104 6.42 -6.37 -19.16
CA ALA A 104 7.55 -7.25 -19.47
C ALA A 104 8.60 -7.16 -18.37
N ASP A 105 9.02 -8.31 -17.84
CA ASP A 105 9.99 -8.42 -16.75
C ASP A 105 9.60 -7.52 -15.56
N GLY A 106 8.30 -7.47 -15.24
CA GLY A 106 7.75 -6.63 -14.19
C GLY A 106 7.72 -5.12 -14.48
N THR A 107 8.14 -4.67 -15.67
CA THR A 107 8.04 -3.27 -16.09
C THR A 107 6.76 -3.05 -16.86
N VAL A 108 5.99 -2.02 -16.47
CA VAL A 108 4.77 -1.63 -17.20
C VAL A 108 5.17 -0.85 -18.46
N LEU A 109 4.85 -1.41 -19.63
CA LEU A 109 5.16 -0.85 -20.94
C LEU A 109 3.96 -0.14 -21.57
N ASP A 110 2.74 -0.58 -21.24
CA ASP A 110 1.48 0.00 -21.72
C ASP A 110 0.58 0.38 -20.53
N LEU A 111 0.70 1.61 -20.04
CA LEU A 111 -0.08 2.10 -18.90
C LEU A 111 -1.60 2.04 -19.15
N GLU A 112 -2.06 2.38 -20.35
CA GLU A 112 -3.48 2.42 -20.69
C GLU A 112 -4.06 1.01 -20.80
N GLY A 113 -3.33 0.09 -21.43
CA GLY A 113 -3.72 -1.32 -21.52
C GLY A 113 -3.83 -1.99 -20.15
N VAL A 114 -2.85 -1.76 -19.27
CA VAL A 114 -2.90 -2.29 -17.89
C VAL A 114 -4.05 -1.63 -17.11
N ALA A 115 -4.25 -0.32 -17.21
CA ALA A 115 -5.35 0.37 -16.52
C ALA A 115 -6.74 -0.09 -17.01
N GLY A 116 -6.90 -0.33 -18.32
CA GLY A 116 -8.13 -0.87 -18.90
C GLY A 116 -8.44 -2.28 -18.40
N ALA A 117 -7.43 -3.16 -18.33
CA ALA A 117 -7.57 -4.48 -17.72
C ALA A 117 -7.94 -4.37 -16.23
N LEU A 118 -7.30 -3.49 -15.48
CA LEU A 118 -7.61 -3.27 -14.07
C LEU A 118 -9.06 -2.80 -13.89
N HIS A 119 -9.52 -1.86 -14.73
CA HIS A 119 -10.90 -1.37 -14.70
C HIS A 119 -11.93 -2.49 -14.99
N ALA A 120 -11.64 -3.37 -15.96
CA ALA A 120 -12.48 -4.53 -16.24
C ALA A 120 -12.53 -5.51 -15.05
N ALA A 121 -11.40 -5.74 -14.39
CA ALA A 121 -11.31 -6.58 -13.19
C ALA A 121 -12.13 -5.99 -12.03
N LEU A 122 -12.01 -4.68 -11.80
CA LEU A 122 -12.77 -3.94 -10.78
C LEU A 122 -14.27 -4.01 -11.02
N SER A 123 -14.69 -3.87 -12.28
CA SER A 123 -16.10 -3.93 -12.67
C SER A 123 -16.71 -5.30 -12.37
N ARG A 124 -15.98 -6.39 -12.63
CA ARG A 124 -16.43 -7.75 -12.25
C ARG A 124 -16.43 -7.99 -10.75
N LEU A 125 -15.41 -7.48 -10.06
CA LEU A 125 -15.29 -7.64 -8.60
C LEU A 125 -16.42 -6.92 -7.85
N GLY A 126 -16.94 -5.82 -8.41
CA GLY A 126 -18.03 -5.04 -7.82
C GLY A 126 -17.68 -4.50 -6.44
N THR A 127 -16.41 -4.16 -6.20
CA THR A 127 -15.95 -3.68 -4.90
C THR A 127 -16.24 -2.20 -4.68
N SER A 128 -16.52 -1.84 -3.42
CA SER A 128 -16.60 -0.45 -2.98
C SER A 128 -15.26 0.12 -2.52
N ALA A 129 -14.23 -0.72 -2.39
CA ALA A 129 -12.89 -0.28 -2.04
C ALA A 129 -12.34 0.66 -3.12
N ARG A 130 -11.67 1.73 -2.66
CA ARG A 130 -10.98 2.69 -3.53
C ARG A 130 -9.52 2.87 -3.17
N GLY A 131 -9.11 2.54 -1.94
CA GLY A 131 -7.69 2.46 -1.59
C GLY A 131 -7.09 1.16 -2.11
N ALA A 132 -5.87 1.21 -2.62
CA ALA A 132 -5.17 0.03 -3.12
C ALA A 132 -3.75 -0.08 -2.59
N ALA A 133 -3.32 -1.32 -2.38
CA ALA A 133 -1.93 -1.70 -2.19
C ALA A 133 -1.47 -2.47 -3.44
N VAL A 134 -0.36 -2.04 -4.03
CA VAL A 134 0.28 -2.64 -5.22
C VAL A 134 1.72 -2.96 -4.89
N ALA A 135 2.40 -3.80 -5.68
CA ALA A 135 3.82 -4.10 -5.50
C ALA A 135 4.65 -3.80 -6.74
N VAL A 136 5.92 -3.43 -6.54
CA VAL A 136 6.98 -3.51 -7.55
C VAL A 136 7.56 -4.92 -7.63
N ALA A 137 7.92 -5.31 -8.86
CA ALA A 137 8.35 -6.68 -9.16
C ALA A 137 9.73 -6.99 -8.58
N GLY A 138 9.91 -8.21 -8.07
CA GLY A 138 11.15 -8.66 -7.43
C GLY A 138 12.44 -8.35 -8.20
N PRO A 139 12.54 -8.64 -9.52
CA PRO A 139 13.74 -8.36 -10.32
C PRO A 139 14.11 -6.87 -10.43
N SER A 140 13.16 -5.97 -10.21
CA SER A 140 13.37 -4.51 -10.26
C SER A 140 13.76 -3.91 -8.90
N VAL A 141 13.84 -4.73 -7.85
CA VAL A 141 14.09 -4.31 -6.47
C VAL A 141 15.40 -4.88 -5.96
N ILE A 142 16.25 -3.99 -5.45
CA ILE A 142 17.47 -4.34 -4.73
C ILE A 142 17.13 -4.38 -3.24
N THR A 143 17.32 -5.53 -2.59
CA THR A 143 17.20 -5.67 -1.14
C THR A 143 18.54 -5.94 -0.49
N ARG A 144 18.89 -5.19 0.56
CA ARG A 144 20.17 -5.34 1.28
C ARG A 144 19.97 -5.22 2.78
N LEU A 145 20.65 -6.06 3.54
CA LEU A 145 20.76 -5.92 4.99
C LEU A 145 22.07 -5.17 5.30
N VAL A 146 21.97 -4.01 5.93
CA VAL A 146 23.11 -3.17 6.33
C VAL A 146 23.13 -2.98 7.85
N GLU A 147 24.28 -2.63 8.41
CA GLU A 147 24.41 -2.28 9.82
C GLU A 147 24.53 -0.77 9.99
N MET A 148 23.72 -0.19 10.87
CA MET A 148 23.74 1.25 11.15
C MET A 148 23.84 1.49 12.65
N GLU A 149 24.27 2.70 13.06
CA GLU A 149 24.33 3.05 14.48
C GLU A 149 22.95 2.95 15.15
N ALA A 150 22.92 2.41 16.37
CA ALA A 150 21.69 2.34 17.14
C ALA A 150 21.29 3.72 17.69
N GLY A 151 20.00 3.95 17.86
CA GLY A 151 19.48 5.16 18.52
C GLY A 151 19.33 6.38 17.61
N LEU A 152 19.63 6.24 16.32
CA LEU A 152 19.29 7.24 15.30
C LEU A 152 17.77 7.39 15.17
N SER A 153 17.32 8.62 14.94
CA SER A 153 15.97 8.93 14.50
C SER A 153 15.74 8.51 13.05
N ASP A 154 14.47 8.54 12.62
CA ASP A 154 14.08 8.18 11.26
C ASP A 154 14.77 9.06 10.21
N ASP A 155 14.82 10.37 10.45
CA ASP A 155 15.42 11.33 9.52
C ASP A 155 16.95 11.18 9.46
N GLU A 156 17.59 10.94 10.60
CA GLU A 156 19.04 10.65 10.67
C GLU A 156 19.37 9.34 9.94
N MET A 157 18.54 8.31 10.12
CA MET A 157 18.69 7.04 9.42
C MET A 157 18.55 7.22 7.90
N THR A 158 17.52 7.95 7.45
CA THR A 158 17.34 8.28 6.03
C THR A 158 18.57 9.00 5.47
N TRP A 159 19.07 10.01 6.17
CA TRP A 159 20.24 10.77 5.72
C TRP A 159 21.49 9.88 5.60
N MET A 160 21.75 9.03 6.61
CA MET A 160 22.86 8.08 6.58
C MET A 160 22.72 7.08 5.43
N ILE A 161 21.51 6.53 5.22
CA ILE A 161 21.25 5.63 4.08
C ILE A 161 21.55 6.33 2.76
N GLN A 162 21.14 7.59 2.59
CA GLN A 162 21.42 8.35 1.37
C GLN A 162 22.91 8.59 1.14
N MET A 163 23.70 8.79 2.19
CA MET A 163 25.16 8.95 2.07
C MET A 163 25.88 7.65 1.71
N GLU A 164 25.36 6.51 2.16
CA GLU A 164 25.96 5.20 1.86
C GLU A 164 25.38 4.53 0.60
N ALA A 165 24.24 5.01 0.12
CA ALA A 165 23.45 4.39 -0.96
C ALA A 165 24.23 4.17 -2.26
N ASP A 166 25.20 5.04 -2.58
CA ASP A 166 26.08 4.91 -3.76
C ASP A 166 26.87 3.60 -3.77
N GLN A 167 27.13 2.98 -2.61
CA GLN A 167 27.85 1.71 -2.53
C GLN A 167 26.98 0.51 -2.90
N TYR A 168 25.65 0.68 -2.86
CA TYR A 168 24.69 -0.42 -2.95
C TYR A 168 23.78 -0.33 -4.16
N ILE A 169 23.59 0.88 -4.71
CA ILE A 169 22.61 1.17 -5.74
C ILE A 169 23.35 1.62 -7.00
N PRO A 170 23.24 0.87 -8.12
CA PRO A 170 23.99 1.14 -9.35
C PRO A 170 23.37 2.28 -10.19
N TYR A 171 22.43 3.04 -9.61
CA TYR A 171 21.65 4.08 -10.27
C TYR A 171 21.80 5.39 -9.52
N PRO A 172 21.66 6.54 -10.19
CA PRO A 172 21.62 7.84 -9.52
C PRO A 172 20.54 7.90 -8.44
N LEU A 173 20.87 8.42 -7.26
CA LEU A 173 19.93 8.44 -6.12
C LEU A 173 18.66 9.27 -6.39
N ASP A 174 18.74 10.26 -7.28
CA ASP A 174 17.60 11.05 -7.72
C ASP A 174 16.62 10.29 -8.62
N GLU A 175 17.01 9.15 -9.19
CA GLU A 175 16.16 8.25 -9.96
C GLU A 175 15.61 7.07 -9.15
N VAL A 176 15.98 6.96 -7.86
CA VAL A 176 15.69 5.77 -7.05
C VAL A 176 14.71 6.07 -5.92
N ALA A 177 13.73 5.18 -5.75
CA ALA A 177 12.88 5.11 -4.58
C ALA A 177 13.50 4.13 -3.57
N ILE A 178 13.76 4.59 -2.35
CA ILE A 178 14.40 3.81 -1.27
C ILE A 178 13.49 3.85 -0.04
N ASP A 179 13.30 2.70 0.59
CA ASP A 179 12.70 2.57 1.91
C ASP A 179 13.51 1.61 2.78
N PHE A 180 13.32 1.69 4.08
CA PHE A 180 14.05 0.87 5.04
C PHE A 180 13.22 0.44 6.24
N GLN A 181 13.60 -0.70 6.81
CA GLN A 181 13.08 -1.15 8.09
C GLN A 181 14.19 -1.65 9.00
N VAL A 182 14.24 -1.10 10.22
CA VAL A 182 15.08 -1.62 11.30
C VAL A 182 14.55 -3.01 11.72
N GLN A 183 15.41 -4.03 11.61
CA GLN A 183 15.10 -5.42 11.97
C GLN A 183 15.32 -5.69 13.46
N GLY A 184 16.27 -5.00 14.07
CA GLY A 184 16.64 -5.17 15.47
C GLY A 184 18.13 -4.93 15.72
N PRO A 185 18.61 -5.21 16.94
CA PRO A 185 20.04 -5.13 17.27
C PRO A 185 20.88 -6.03 16.37
N SER A 186 22.09 -5.58 16.02
CA SER A 186 23.07 -6.45 15.34
C SER A 186 23.52 -7.57 16.27
N THR A 187 23.63 -8.78 15.71
CA THR A 187 24.20 -9.95 16.39
C THR A 187 25.72 -9.87 16.53
N GLN A 188 26.38 -8.99 15.76
CA GLN A 188 27.84 -8.84 15.73
C GLN A 188 28.32 -7.61 16.51
N ALA A 189 27.50 -6.55 16.57
CA ALA A 189 27.85 -5.28 17.19
C ALA A 189 26.70 -4.72 18.03
N PRO A 190 26.74 -4.82 19.38
CA PRO A 190 25.63 -4.39 20.26
C PRO A 190 25.24 -2.91 20.16
N ALA A 191 26.15 -2.05 19.68
CA ALA A 191 25.90 -0.63 19.45
C ALA A 191 25.27 -0.33 18.07
N ARG A 192 25.00 -1.36 17.26
CA ARG A 192 24.43 -1.24 15.91
C ARG A 192 23.11 -1.96 15.79
N VAL A 193 22.33 -1.57 14.79
CA VAL A 193 21.09 -2.21 14.38
C VAL A 193 21.21 -2.73 12.95
N GLN A 194 20.55 -3.85 12.66
CA GLN A 194 20.36 -4.32 11.30
C GLN A 194 19.21 -3.57 10.64
N VAL A 195 19.44 -3.08 9.44
CA VAL A 195 18.48 -2.32 8.64
C VAL A 195 18.32 -3.03 7.29
N LEU A 196 17.09 -3.42 6.96
CA LEU A 196 16.75 -3.98 5.66
C LEU A 196 16.35 -2.82 4.74
N LEU A 197 17.13 -2.60 3.69
CA LEU A 197 16.90 -1.63 2.63
C LEU A 197 16.17 -2.31 1.46
N ALA A 198 15.24 -1.58 0.84
CA ALA A 198 14.69 -1.91 -0.46
C ALA A 198 14.77 -0.68 -1.37
N ALA A 199 15.29 -0.86 -2.58
CA ALA A 199 15.46 0.21 -3.55
C ALA A 199 15.01 -0.24 -4.95
N CYS A 200 14.32 0.63 -5.69
CA CYS A 200 13.98 0.43 -7.09
C CYS A 200 13.95 1.76 -7.85
N LEU A 201 13.90 1.73 -9.18
CA LEU A 201 13.73 2.96 -9.96
C LEU A 201 12.39 3.62 -9.65
N LYS A 202 12.37 4.94 -9.46
CA LYS A 202 11.16 5.73 -9.21
C LYS A 202 10.09 5.50 -10.27
N ALA A 203 10.50 5.36 -11.53
CA ALA A 203 9.61 5.06 -12.65
C ALA A 203 8.76 3.79 -12.42
N GLN A 204 9.27 2.78 -11.70
CA GLN A 204 8.52 1.56 -11.39
C GLN A 204 7.39 1.84 -10.39
N VAL A 205 7.64 2.70 -9.40
CA VAL A 205 6.64 3.14 -8.41
C VAL A 205 5.58 4.02 -9.11
N GLU A 206 6.03 5.03 -9.84
CA GLU A 206 5.18 6.00 -10.54
C GLU A 206 4.26 5.33 -11.56
N ALA A 207 4.77 4.35 -12.33
CA ALA A 207 3.96 3.60 -13.28
C ALA A 207 2.77 2.88 -12.62
N ARG A 208 2.99 2.31 -11.43
CA ARG A 208 1.93 1.60 -10.68
C ARG A 208 0.93 2.57 -10.07
N GLU A 209 1.41 3.69 -9.53
CA GLU A 209 0.53 4.76 -9.06
C GLU A 209 -0.34 5.31 -10.20
N ALA A 210 0.23 5.48 -11.40
CA ALA A 210 -0.48 5.93 -12.59
C ALA A 210 -1.54 4.91 -13.04
N VAL A 211 -1.21 3.62 -13.14
CA VAL A 211 -2.17 2.55 -13.47
C VAL A 211 -3.36 2.55 -12.50
N LEU A 212 -3.08 2.62 -11.19
CA LEU A 212 -4.12 2.66 -10.17
C LEU A 212 -5.02 3.91 -10.33
N ALA A 213 -4.41 5.08 -10.54
CA ALA A 213 -5.15 6.33 -10.72
C ALA A 213 -6.04 6.31 -11.97
N LEU A 214 -5.51 5.83 -13.11
CA LEU A 214 -6.27 5.70 -14.36
C LEU A 214 -7.46 4.73 -14.23
N ALA A 215 -7.33 3.69 -13.40
CA ALA A 215 -8.44 2.77 -13.11
C ALA A 215 -9.42 3.28 -12.04
N GLY A 216 -9.20 4.48 -11.48
CA GLY A 216 -10.07 5.09 -10.46
C GLY A 216 -9.80 4.63 -9.03
N LEU A 217 -8.63 4.04 -8.78
CA LEU A 217 -8.16 3.68 -7.43
C LEU A 217 -7.20 4.76 -6.88
N VAL A 218 -7.04 4.76 -5.57
CA VAL A 218 -6.12 5.62 -4.84
C VAL A 218 -4.96 4.76 -4.33
N PRO A 219 -3.72 4.94 -4.84
CA PRO A 219 -2.57 4.25 -4.30
C PRO A 219 -2.37 4.64 -2.83
N LYS A 220 -2.31 3.63 -1.95
CA LYS A 220 -2.06 3.82 -0.51
C LYS A 220 -0.74 3.20 -0.09
N VAL A 221 -0.33 2.14 -0.76
CA VAL A 221 0.92 1.42 -0.51
C VAL A 221 1.48 0.96 -1.84
N VAL A 222 2.76 1.24 -2.07
CA VAL A 222 3.57 0.52 -3.05
C VAL A 222 4.55 -0.34 -2.25
N ASP A 223 4.41 -1.65 -2.39
CA ASP A 223 5.13 -2.68 -1.63
C ASP A 223 6.15 -3.39 -2.54
N VAL A 224 6.83 -4.39 -2.00
CA VAL A 224 7.66 -5.32 -2.78
C VAL A 224 6.97 -6.68 -2.82
N GLU A 225 6.90 -7.32 -4.00
CA GLU A 225 6.22 -8.61 -4.18
C GLU A 225 6.69 -9.67 -3.18
N ALA A 226 8.00 -9.78 -2.97
CA ALA A 226 8.58 -10.74 -2.03
C ALA A 226 8.08 -10.53 -0.59
N PHE A 227 7.90 -9.28 -0.16
CA PHE A 227 7.40 -8.97 1.19
C PHE A 227 5.90 -9.16 1.31
N ALA A 228 5.14 -8.84 0.25
CA ALA A 228 3.72 -9.17 0.18
C ALA A 228 3.53 -10.70 0.27
N LEU A 229 4.27 -11.46 -0.54
CA LEU A 229 4.23 -12.92 -0.54
C LEU A 229 4.63 -13.49 0.83
N ALA A 230 5.71 -13.00 1.44
CA ALA A 230 6.11 -13.44 2.78
C ALA A 230 5.00 -13.18 3.82
N ARG A 231 4.32 -12.03 3.75
CA ARG A 231 3.19 -11.71 4.63
C ARG A 231 2.02 -12.67 4.43
N ALA A 232 1.73 -13.02 3.18
CA ALA A 232 0.74 -14.01 2.81
C ALA A 232 1.09 -15.41 3.34
N CYS A 233 2.33 -15.88 3.14
CA CYS A 233 2.81 -17.17 3.64
C CYS A 233 2.80 -17.28 5.17
N GLY A 234 2.86 -16.15 5.88
CA GLY A 234 2.69 -16.12 7.33
C GLY A 234 1.24 -16.31 7.80
N GLN A 235 0.28 -16.51 6.89
CA GLN A 235 -1.12 -16.77 7.21
C GLN A 235 -1.52 -18.20 6.85
N ASP A 236 -2.45 -18.77 7.62
CA ASP A 236 -3.17 -19.98 7.22
C ASP A 236 -4.32 -19.62 6.28
N PHE A 237 -4.11 -19.72 4.96
CA PHE A 237 -5.14 -19.40 3.97
C PHE A 237 -6.35 -20.33 4.01
N ALA A 238 -6.22 -21.56 4.54
CA ALA A 238 -7.37 -22.45 4.71
C ALA A 238 -8.34 -21.93 5.77
N SER A 239 -7.85 -21.08 6.69
CA SER A 239 -8.70 -20.42 7.70
C SER A 239 -9.48 -19.22 7.15
N PHE A 240 -9.19 -18.76 5.93
CA PHE A 240 -9.84 -17.57 5.38
C PHE A 240 -11.27 -17.93 4.99
N THR A 241 -12.23 -17.28 5.64
CA THR A 241 -13.65 -17.57 5.40
C THR A 241 -14.08 -16.96 4.05
N PRO A 242 -14.61 -17.75 3.10
CA PRO A 242 -15.22 -17.20 1.89
C PRO A 242 -16.39 -16.28 2.25
N GLY A 243 -16.38 -15.06 1.74
CA GLY A 243 -17.50 -14.13 1.86
C GLY A 243 -18.68 -14.53 0.97
N HIS A 244 -19.82 -13.88 1.17
CA HIS A 244 -21.07 -14.21 0.45
C HIS A 244 -20.99 -14.11 -1.10
N ARG A 245 -20.01 -13.37 -1.65
CA ARG A 245 -19.79 -13.24 -3.11
C ARG A 245 -18.74 -14.21 -3.65
N VAL A 246 -18.20 -15.07 -2.80
CA VAL A 246 -17.06 -15.93 -3.11
C VAL A 246 -17.51 -17.38 -3.09
N ASP A 247 -17.37 -18.05 -4.24
CA ASP A 247 -17.46 -19.49 -4.29
C ASP A 247 -16.22 -20.10 -3.58
N GLY A 248 -16.46 -20.77 -2.46
CA GLY A 248 -15.40 -21.38 -1.65
C GLY A 248 -14.67 -22.52 -2.36
N ALA A 249 -15.34 -23.28 -3.23
CA ALA A 249 -14.71 -24.35 -4.00
C ALA A 249 -13.79 -23.77 -5.08
N GLN A 250 -14.24 -22.73 -5.78
CA GLN A 250 -13.40 -22.04 -6.77
C GLN A 250 -12.20 -21.35 -6.08
N TRP A 251 -12.43 -20.71 -4.93
CA TRP A 251 -11.34 -20.11 -4.15
C TRP A 251 -10.28 -21.13 -3.76
N ALA A 252 -10.66 -22.33 -3.32
CA ALA A 252 -9.70 -23.36 -2.93
C ALA A 252 -8.75 -23.78 -4.07
N VAL A 253 -9.20 -23.66 -5.33
CA VAL A 253 -8.39 -23.90 -6.52
C VAL A 253 -7.51 -22.68 -6.84
N ASP A 254 -8.09 -21.48 -6.80
CA ASP A 254 -7.43 -20.27 -7.29
C ASP A 254 -6.47 -19.63 -6.27
N ALA A 255 -6.64 -19.91 -4.97
CA ALA A 255 -5.93 -19.25 -3.87
C ALA A 255 -4.39 -19.31 -4.02
N HIS A 256 -3.85 -20.40 -4.58
CA HIS A 256 -2.42 -20.55 -4.79
C HIS A 256 -1.84 -19.44 -5.71
N GLY A 257 -2.62 -19.00 -6.71
CA GLY A 257 -2.23 -17.90 -7.60
C GLY A 257 -2.39 -16.52 -6.98
N MET A 258 -3.00 -16.39 -5.80
CA MET A 258 -3.42 -15.11 -5.21
C MET A 258 -2.49 -14.60 -4.10
N GLY A 259 -1.38 -15.30 -3.83
CA GLY A 259 -0.49 -15.03 -2.68
C GLY A 259 -0.04 -13.57 -2.56
N ILE A 260 0.48 -12.96 -3.63
CA ILE A 260 0.94 -11.56 -3.62
C ILE A 260 -0.24 -10.61 -3.36
N ALA A 261 -1.35 -10.77 -4.09
CA ALA A 261 -2.55 -9.93 -3.91
C ALA A 261 -3.13 -10.05 -2.48
N CYS A 262 -3.16 -11.26 -1.90
CA CYS A 262 -3.52 -11.47 -0.50
C CYS A 262 -2.57 -10.72 0.45
N GLY A 263 -1.26 -10.84 0.24
CA GLY A 263 -0.23 -10.16 1.00
C GLY A 263 -0.38 -8.63 0.99
N LEU A 264 -0.72 -8.09 -0.18
CA LEU A 264 -1.03 -6.67 -0.36
C LEU A 264 -2.33 -6.27 0.34
N ALA A 265 -3.40 -7.05 0.20
CA ALA A 265 -4.69 -6.76 0.84
C ALA A 265 -4.59 -6.78 2.38
N LEU A 266 -3.72 -7.61 2.96
CA LEU A 266 -3.44 -7.66 4.39
C LEU A 266 -2.87 -6.34 4.95
N ARG A 267 -2.36 -5.44 4.10
CA ARG A 267 -1.98 -4.06 4.49
C ARG A 267 -3.13 -3.26 5.07
N SER A 268 -4.38 -3.67 4.84
CA SER A 268 -5.57 -3.09 5.48
C SER A 268 -5.56 -3.21 7.01
N PHE A 269 -4.83 -4.19 7.56
CA PHE A 269 -4.88 -4.56 8.98
C PHE A 269 -3.52 -4.53 9.67
N ALA A 270 -2.46 -4.22 8.91
CA ALA A 270 -1.11 -4.01 9.42
C ALA A 270 -1.06 -2.65 10.11
#